data_AF-A0A560IT37-F1
#
_entry.id   AF-A0A560IT37-F1
#
_cell.length_a   1.000
_cell.length_b   1.000
_cell.length_c   1.000
_cell.angle_alpha   90.00
_cell.angle_beta   90.00
_cell.angle_gamma   90.00
#
_symmetry.space_group_name_H-M   'P 1'
#
loop_
_entity.id
_entity.type
_entity.pdbx_description
1 polymer ?
#
loop_
_entity_poly.entity_id
_entity_poly.type
_entity_poly.pdbx_seq_one_letter_code
_entity_poly.pdbx_strand_id
1 'polypeptide(L)'
;MTASATARLIRLAAALRAGMRPHPEDAAWAAQRLDAIAAGADPVRALDLGAADTSGRRKALQHRDNLIRGAAAIHLADMSRRAQAITLQHKLARYAASGWRWEASGDAPPQHRAGKLEGLLWAILKTGAPVPTSARQFQNILSRRKCETHCVRNFTRGSPASAA
;
A
#
# COMPACT_ATOMS: atom_id res chain seq x y z
N MET A 1 11.26 5.95 15.72
CA MET A 1 10.89 6.10 14.29
C MET A 1 12.07 6.75 13.56
N THR A 2 12.70 6.08 12.60
CA THR A 2 13.84 6.62 11.85
C THR A 2 13.36 7.71 10.88
N ALA A 3 13.97 8.89 10.94
CA ALA A 3 13.69 9.96 9.98
C ALA A 3 14.03 9.50 8.55
N SER A 4 13.15 9.81 7.59
CA SER A 4 13.38 9.54 6.16
C SER A 4 14.69 10.19 5.70
N ALA A 5 15.40 9.55 4.75
CA ALA A 5 16.63 10.06 4.14
C ALA A 5 16.45 11.49 3.61
N THR A 6 15.30 11.81 3.00
CA THR A 6 14.96 13.16 2.54
C THR A 6 14.91 14.15 3.70
N ALA A 7 14.30 13.77 4.82
CA ALA A 7 14.21 14.64 6.00
C ALA A 7 15.60 14.90 6.62
N ARG A 8 16.48 13.90 6.65
CA ARG A 8 17.87 14.05 7.09
C ARG A 8 18.63 15.04 6.21
N LEU A 9 18.53 14.90 4.88
CA LEU A 9 19.18 15.81 3.93
C LEU A 9 18.67 17.24 4.05
N ILE A 10 17.36 17.44 4.24
CA ILE A 10 16.76 18.77 4.44
C ILE A 10 17.31 19.43 5.71
N ARG A 11 17.36 18.69 6.83
CA ARG A 11 17.92 19.21 8.09
C ARG A 11 19.40 19.53 7.98
N LEU A 12 20.19 18.64 7.39
CA LEU A 12 21.61 18.83 7.15
C LEU A 12 21.85 20.10 6.31
N ALA A 13 21.13 20.26 5.20
CA ALA A 13 21.23 21.43 4.34
C ALA A 13 20.83 22.73 5.06
N ALA A 14 19.78 22.69 5.89
CA ALA A 14 19.35 23.85 6.67
C ALA A 14 20.43 24.28 7.69
N ALA A 15 21.02 23.33 8.42
CA ALA A 15 22.10 23.61 9.37
C ALA A 15 23.32 24.23 8.68
N LEU A 16 23.75 23.66 7.56
CA LEU A 16 24.91 24.16 6.80
C LEU A 16 24.67 25.57 6.25
N ARG A 17 23.47 25.87 5.73
CA ARG A 17 23.13 27.23 5.26
C ARG A 17 23.10 28.28 6.37
N ALA A 18 22.71 27.87 7.57
CA ALA A 18 22.68 28.73 8.74
C ALA A 18 24.07 28.91 9.39
N GLY A 19 25.13 28.31 8.85
CA GLY A 19 26.45 28.29 9.48
C GLY A 19 26.48 27.50 10.79
N MET A 20 25.46 26.68 11.05
CA MET A 20 25.35 25.89 12.27
C MET A 20 26.04 24.54 12.10
N ARG A 21 26.54 24.00 13.21
CA ARG A 21 27.05 22.62 13.23
C ARG A 21 25.87 21.65 13.03
N PRO A 22 25.90 20.77 12.02
CA PRO A 22 24.83 19.81 11.81
C PRO A 22 24.77 18.76 12.92
N HIS A 23 23.60 18.15 13.09
CA HIS A 23 23.42 17.06 14.05
C HIS A 23 24.40 15.91 13.74
N PRO A 24 25.10 15.35 14.74
CA PRO A 24 26.17 14.37 14.50
C PRO A 24 25.68 13.12 13.76
N GLU A 25 24.46 12.65 14.05
CA GLU A 25 23.90 11.49 13.36
C GLU A 25 23.59 11.76 11.88
N ASP A 26 23.10 12.97 11.54
CA ASP A 26 22.77 13.33 10.16
C ASP A 26 24.07 13.54 9.35
N ALA A 27 25.11 14.10 9.98
CA ALA A 27 26.45 14.25 9.39
C ALA A 27 27.14 12.89 9.17
N ALA A 28 27.14 12.00 10.17
CA ALA A 28 27.73 10.66 10.04
C ALA A 28 27.01 9.82 8.98
N TRP A 29 25.68 9.89 8.94
CA TRP A 29 24.88 9.25 7.89
C TRP A 29 25.26 9.79 6.50
N ALA A 30 25.38 11.11 6.34
CA ALA A 30 25.72 11.71 5.05
C ALA A 30 27.14 11.34 4.60
N ALA A 31 28.12 11.37 5.51
CA ALA A 31 29.50 10.97 5.22
C ALA A 31 29.55 9.53 4.68
N GLN A 32 28.93 8.57 5.39
CA GLN A 32 28.87 7.18 4.94
C GLN A 32 28.27 7.02 3.53
N ARG A 33 27.23 7.80 3.18
CA ARG A 33 26.62 7.72 1.85
C ARG A 33 27.49 8.35 0.77
N LEU A 34 28.18 9.44 1.08
CA LEU A 34 29.12 10.07 0.16
C LEU A 34 30.33 9.17 -0.10
N ASP A 35 30.84 8.47 0.92
CA ASP A 35 31.91 7.48 0.76
C ASP A 35 31.49 6.35 -0.17
N ALA A 36 30.27 5.84 -0.04
CA ALA A 36 29.74 4.82 -0.95
C ALA A 36 29.67 5.31 -2.40
N ILE A 37 29.26 6.57 -2.61
CA ILE A 37 29.24 7.19 -3.94
C ILE A 37 30.66 7.33 -4.49
N ALA A 38 31.60 7.78 -3.67
CA ALA A 38 33.01 7.87 -4.04
C ALA A 38 33.59 6.50 -4.41
N ALA A 39 33.11 5.42 -3.80
CA ALA A 39 33.43 4.03 -4.13
C ALA A 39 32.70 3.50 -5.39
N GLY A 40 31.93 4.33 -6.11
CA GLY A 40 31.25 3.97 -7.35
C GLY A 40 29.80 3.50 -7.20
N ALA A 41 29.18 3.64 -6.02
CA ALA A 41 27.76 3.37 -5.87
C ALA A 41 26.90 4.40 -6.61
N ASP A 42 25.77 3.95 -7.17
CA ASP A 42 24.76 4.83 -7.77
C ASP A 42 24.24 5.86 -6.74
N PRO A 43 24.36 7.17 -7.00
CA PRO A 43 23.97 8.21 -6.04
C PRO A 43 22.49 8.15 -5.60
N VAL A 44 21.59 7.74 -6.50
CA VAL A 44 20.15 7.65 -6.21
C VAL A 44 19.89 6.53 -5.20
N ARG A 45 20.55 5.38 -5.34
CA ARG A 45 20.49 4.29 -4.37
C ARG A 45 21.26 4.59 -3.08
N ALA A 46 22.45 5.19 -3.19
CA ALA A 46 23.31 5.45 -2.05
C ALA A 46 22.69 6.45 -1.07
N LEU A 47 22.08 7.53 -1.58
CA LEU A 47 21.38 8.53 -0.78
C LEU A 47 19.92 8.18 -0.48
N ASP A 48 19.46 7.02 -0.96
CA ASP A 48 18.06 6.56 -0.86
C ASP A 48 17.06 7.57 -1.47
N LEU A 49 17.52 8.39 -2.43
CA LEU A 49 16.79 9.51 -3.04
C LEU A 49 15.69 9.09 -4.02
N GLY A 50 15.60 7.80 -4.36
CA GLY A 50 14.53 7.24 -5.19
C GLY A 50 13.49 6.41 -4.41
N ALA A 51 13.73 6.18 -3.11
CA ALA A 51 12.89 5.36 -2.27
C ALA A 51 12.06 6.18 -1.28
N ALA A 52 11.73 7.44 -1.63
CA ALA A 52 10.67 8.19 -0.98
C ALA A 52 9.34 7.43 -1.15
N ASP A 53 9.12 6.47 -0.25
CA ASP A 53 7.96 5.58 -0.11
C ASP A 53 7.43 4.91 -1.40
N THR A 54 8.24 4.83 -2.47
CA THR A 54 7.86 4.08 -3.68
C THR A 54 7.65 2.61 -3.34
N SER A 55 8.38 2.10 -2.34
CA SER A 55 8.21 0.75 -1.82
C SER A 55 6.89 0.59 -1.06
N GLY A 56 6.50 1.50 -0.16
CA GLY A 56 5.23 1.42 0.57
C GLY A 56 4.04 1.67 -0.35
N ARG A 57 4.10 2.68 -1.22
CA ARG A 57 3.08 2.92 -2.25
C ARG A 57 2.93 1.72 -3.19
N ARG A 58 4.03 1.12 -3.65
CA ARG A 58 3.98 -0.08 -4.50
C ARG A 58 3.39 -1.27 -3.74
N LYS A 59 3.79 -1.49 -2.48
CA LYS A 59 3.23 -2.55 -1.61
C LYS A 59 1.73 -2.34 -1.38
N ALA A 60 1.28 -1.12 -1.12
CA ALA A 60 -0.13 -0.78 -0.95
C ALA A 60 -0.92 -1.05 -2.24
N LEU A 61 -0.40 -0.63 -3.40
CA LEU A 61 -1.01 -0.92 -4.71
C LEU A 61 -1.09 -2.43 -4.97
N GLN A 62 -0.03 -3.18 -4.68
CA GLN A 62 0.00 -4.63 -4.87
C GLN A 62 -0.97 -5.34 -3.91
N HIS A 63 -1.03 -4.90 -2.65
CA HIS A 63 -1.97 -5.42 -1.66
C HIS A 63 -3.42 -5.18 -2.09
N ARG A 64 -3.75 -3.95 -2.50
CA ARG A 64 -5.05 -3.59 -3.08
C ARG A 64 -5.41 -4.48 -4.27
N ASP A 65 -4.48 -4.65 -5.21
CA ASP A 65 -4.71 -5.48 -6.40
C ASP A 65 -4.98 -6.94 -6.05
N ASN A 66 -4.29 -7.48 -5.05
CA ASN A 66 -4.51 -8.83 -4.56
C ASN A 66 -5.89 -8.99 -3.90
N LEU A 67 -6.33 -8.01 -3.12
CA LEU A 67 -7.67 -7.99 -2.53
C LEU A 67 -8.76 -7.92 -3.61
N ILE A 68 -8.59 -7.08 -4.63
CA ILE A 68 -9.52 -6.99 -5.78
C ILE A 68 -9.63 -8.34 -6.49
N ARG A 69 -8.51 -9.00 -6.77
CA ARG A 69 -8.50 -10.34 -7.38
C ARG A 69 -9.13 -11.39 -6.47
N GLY A 70 -8.89 -11.31 -5.16
CA GLY A 70 -9.49 -12.20 -4.17
C GLY A 70 -11.00 -12.06 -4.11
N ALA A 71 -11.51 -10.83 -4.06
CA ALA A 71 -12.94 -10.52 -4.08
C ALA A 71 -13.64 -11.06 -5.34
N ALA A 72 -13.03 -10.86 -6.51
CA ALA A 72 -13.54 -11.42 -7.76
C ALA A 72 -13.58 -12.96 -7.73
N ALA A 73 -12.52 -13.60 -7.26
CA ALA A 73 -12.41 -15.06 -7.25
C ALA A 73 -13.35 -15.73 -6.25
N ILE A 74 -13.64 -15.10 -5.11
CA ILE A 74 -14.49 -15.66 -4.06
C ILE A 74 -15.98 -15.41 -4.34
N HIS A 75 -16.35 -14.18 -4.70
CA HIS A 75 -17.76 -13.77 -4.74
C HIS A 75 -18.35 -13.65 -6.14
N LEU A 76 -17.51 -13.59 -7.19
CA LEU A 76 -17.94 -13.30 -8.56
C LEU A 76 -17.37 -14.31 -9.56
N ALA A 77 -17.08 -15.54 -9.11
CA ALA A 77 -16.38 -16.57 -9.89
C ALA A 77 -17.09 -16.92 -11.20
N ASP A 78 -18.42 -16.96 -11.19
CA ASP A 78 -19.26 -17.37 -12.33
C ASP A 78 -19.48 -16.25 -13.36
N MET A 79 -18.96 -15.05 -13.09
CA MET A 79 -19.11 -13.90 -13.97
C MET A 79 -17.93 -13.77 -14.95
N SER A 80 -18.20 -13.25 -16.15
CA SER A 80 -17.14 -12.83 -17.05
C SER A 80 -16.26 -11.75 -16.40
N ARG A 81 -14.96 -11.68 -16.74
CA ARG A 81 -14.04 -10.68 -16.15
C ARG A 81 -14.54 -9.24 -16.30
N ARG A 82 -15.21 -8.93 -17.42
CA ARG A 82 -15.82 -7.61 -17.65
C ARG A 82 -16.97 -7.35 -16.66
N ALA A 83 -17.85 -8.33 -16.47
CA ALA A 83 -18.92 -8.24 -15.49
C ALA A 83 -18.38 -8.15 -14.05
N GLN A 84 -17.33 -8.92 -13.71
CA GLN A 84 -16.63 -8.80 -12.42
C GLN A 84 -16.12 -7.38 -12.18
N ALA A 85 -15.45 -6.78 -13.18
CA ALA A 85 -14.89 -5.44 -13.08
C ALA A 85 -15.95 -4.36 -12.88
N ILE A 86 -17.08 -4.42 -13.61
CA ILE A 86 -18.19 -3.48 -13.47
C ILE A 86 -18.84 -3.64 -12.09
N THR A 87 -19.13 -4.87 -11.68
CA THR A 87 -19.75 -5.16 -10.38
C THR A 87 -18.89 -4.67 -9.22
N LEU A 88 -17.58 -4.97 -9.23
CA LEU A 88 -16.66 -4.50 -8.19
C LEU A 88 -16.57 -2.98 -8.16
N GLN A 89 -16.50 -2.32 -9.32
CA GLN A 89 -16.44 -0.87 -9.39
C GLN A 89 -17.70 -0.22 -8.79
N HIS A 90 -18.89 -0.68 -9.17
CA HIS A 90 -20.15 -0.18 -8.60
C HIS A 90 -20.27 -0.46 -7.09
N LYS A 91 -19.94 -1.68 -6.65
CA LYS A 91 -20.05 -2.06 -5.23
C LYS A 91 -19.06 -1.28 -4.37
N LEU A 92 -17.81 -1.13 -4.83
CA LEU A 92 -16.80 -0.36 -4.11
C LEU A 92 -17.17 1.13 -4.03
N ALA A 93 -17.64 1.73 -5.13
CA ALA A 93 -18.07 3.13 -5.15
C ALA A 93 -19.26 3.36 -4.20
N ARG A 94 -20.27 2.50 -4.24
CA ARG A 94 -21.42 2.57 -3.33
C ARG A 94 -20.99 2.44 -1.88
N TYR A 95 -20.11 1.49 -1.59
CA TYR A 95 -19.60 1.25 -0.25
C TYR A 95 -18.77 2.44 0.29
N ALA A 96 -17.91 3.01 -0.55
CA ALA A 96 -17.14 4.20 -0.24
C ALA A 96 -18.02 5.42 0.07
N ALA A 97 -19.16 5.56 -0.62
CA ALA A 97 -20.09 6.66 -0.41
C ALA A 97 -20.92 6.55 0.89
N SER A 98 -21.29 5.34 1.31
CA SER A 98 -22.19 5.15 2.46
C SER A 98 -21.47 4.68 3.72
N GLY A 99 -20.89 3.48 3.69
CA GLY A 99 -20.40 2.79 4.88
C GLY A 99 -18.99 3.21 5.30
N TRP A 100 -18.15 3.64 4.35
CA TRP A 100 -16.74 3.91 4.63
C TRP A 100 -16.53 5.02 5.66
N ARG A 101 -17.29 6.12 5.60
CA ARG A 101 -17.12 7.27 6.50
C ARG A 101 -17.15 6.88 7.99
N TRP A 102 -17.98 5.91 8.35
CA TRP A 102 -18.16 5.47 9.74
C TRP A 102 -17.18 4.38 10.15
N GLU A 103 -16.73 3.57 9.20
CA GLU A 103 -15.93 2.36 9.45
C GLU A 103 -14.44 2.55 9.18
N ALA A 104 -14.04 3.70 8.62
CA ALA A 104 -12.66 3.99 8.26
C ALA A 104 -11.71 4.01 9.48
N SER A 105 -12.21 4.40 10.65
CA SER A 105 -11.42 4.49 11.88
C SER A 105 -11.14 3.14 12.53
N GLY A 106 -11.96 2.11 12.26
CA GLY A 106 -11.76 0.79 12.83
C GLY A 106 -10.49 0.11 12.32
N ASP A 107 -9.84 -0.70 13.17
CA ASP A 107 -8.66 -1.49 12.78
C ASP A 107 -9.00 -2.82 12.10
N ALA A 108 -10.26 -3.25 12.22
CA ALA A 108 -10.78 -4.48 11.65
C ALA A 108 -12.11 -4.22 10.91
N PRO A 109 -12.47 -5.05 9.92
CA PRO A 109 -13.79 -4.97 9.30
C PRO A 109 -14.87 -5.28 10.34
N PRO A 110 -16.05 -4.61 10.28
CA PRO A 110 -17.15 -4.93 11.18
C PRO A 110 -17.53 -6.41 11.12
N GLN A 111 -17.78 -7.03 12.27
CA GLN A 111 -18.01 -8.48 12.38
C GLN A 111 -19.15 -8.97 11.48
N HIS A 112 -20.22 -8.18 11.32
CA HIS A 112 -21.37 -8.50 10.47
C HIS A 112 -21.03 -8.58 8.96
N ARG A 113 -19.80 -8.21 8.56
CA ARG A 113 -19.27 -8.25 7.19
C ARG A 113 -18.14 -9.23 6.99
N ALA A 114 -17.72 -9.92 8.04
CA ALA A 114 -16.73 -10.99 7.94
C ALA A 114 -17.21 -12.05 6.92
N GLY A 115 -16.33 -12.42 5.99
CA GLY A 115 -16.63 -13.40 4.93
C GLY A 115 -17.57 -12.90 3.82
N LYS A 116 -18.03 -11.65 3.86
CA LYS A 116 -18.85 -11.04 2.80
C LYS A 116 -18.00 -10.19 1.86
N LEU A 117 -18.53 -9.90 0.67
CA LEU A 117 -17.88 -9.04 -0.30
C LEU A 117 -17.56 -7.66 0.31
N GLU A 118 -18.48 -7.10 1.09
CA GLU A 118 -18.32 -5.80 1.76
C GLU A 118 -17.13 -5.78 2.72
N GLY A 119 -16.77 -6.90 3.36
CA GLY A 119 -15.56 -7.00 4.19
C GLY A 119 -14.27 -6.87 3.37
N LEU A 120 -14.25 -7.41 2.16
CA LEU A 120 -13.13 -7.22 1.22
C LEU A 120 -13.10 -5.80 0.65
N LEU A 121 -14.26 -5.18 0.41
CA LEU A 121 -14.32 -3.77 -0.01
C LEU A 121 -13.75 -2.83 1.07
N TRP A 122 -14.05 -3.08 2.35
CA TRP A 122 -13.42 -2.39 3.49
C TRP A 122 -11.90 -2.55 3.46
N ALA A 123 -11.40 -3.78 3.29
CA ALA A 123 -9.97 -4.04 3.25
C ALA A 123 -9.28 -3.31 2.08
N ILE A 124 -9.93 -3.25 0.91
CA ILE A 124 -9.42 -2.52 -0.28
C ILE A 124 -9.24 -1.03 0.04
N LEU A 125 -10.22 -0.39 0.68
CA LEU A 125 -10.15 1.03 1.05
C LEU A 125 -9.12 1.28 2.16
N LYS A 126 -8.99 0.35 3.12
CA LYS A 126 -8.02 0.46 4.22
C LYS A 126 -6.56 0.42 3.77
N THR A 127 -6.26 -0.07 2.57
CA THR A 127 -4.89 -0.08 2.03
C THR A 127 -4.28 1.31 1.86
N GLY A 128 -5.09 2.38 1.80
CA GLY A 128 -4.62 3.75 1.52
C GLY A 128 -4.12 3.95 0.09
N ALA A 129 -4.12 2.92 -0.75
CA ALA A 129 -3.77 3.04 -2.15
C ALA A 129 -4.90 3.76 -2.91
N PRO A 130 -4.59 4.58 -3.94
CA PRO A 130 -5.61 5.22 -4.75
C PRO A 130 -6.62 4.21 -5.29
N VAL A 131 -7.92 4.48 -5.20
CA VAL A 131 -8.96 3.53 -5.63
C VAL A 131 -9.12 3.57 -7.15
N PRO A 132 -9.23 2.42 -7.85
CA PRO A 132 -9.55 2.42 -9.28
C PRO A 132 -10.94 3.05 -9.51
N THR A 133 -11.04 4.02 -10.41
CA THR A 133 -12.27 4.79 -10.64
C THR A 133 -13.11 4.25 -11.79
N SER A 134 -12.51 3.49 -12.71
CA SER A 134 -13.19 2.96 -13.90
C SER A 134 -13.13 1.44 -13.98
N ALA A 135 -14.16 0.84 -14.58
CA ALA A 135 -14.22 -0.59 -14.84
C ALA A 135 -13.00 -1.10 -15.66
N ARG A 136 -12.44 -0.26 -16.53
CA ARG A 136 -11.22 -0.60 -17.30
C ARG A 136 -10.00 -0.83 -16.39
N GLN A 137 -9.84 -0.01 -15.34
CA GLN A 137 -8.75 -0.19 -14.39
C GLN A 137 -8.92 -1.47 -13.58
N PHE A 138 -10.14 -1.79 -13.14
CA PHE A 138 -10.45 -3.09 -12.53
C PHE A 138 -10.13 -4.24 -13.48
N GLN A 139 -10.57 -4.15 -14.74
CA GLN A 139 -10.29 -5.16 -15.75
C GLN A 139 -8.78 -5.38 -15.95
N ASN A 140 -7.98 -4.31 -15.97
CA ASN A 140 -6.53 -4.41 -16.04
C ASN A 140 -5.94 -5.16 -14.84
N ILE A 141 -6.42 -4.87 -13.63
CA ILE A 141 -5.98 -5.54 -12.40
C ILE A 141 -6.31 -7.04 -12.44
N LEU A 142 -7.52 -7.38 -12.90
CA LEU A 142 -8.01 -8.75 -13.04
C LEU A 142 -7.33 -9.53 -14.18
N SER A 143 -6.87 -8.84 -15.23
CA SER A 143 -6.25 -9.47 -16.41
C SER A 143 -4.75 -9.69 -16.27
N ARG A 144 -4.08 -8.96 -15.37
CA ARG A 144 -2.68 -9.22 -15.04
C ARG A 144 -2.57 -10.63 -14.45
N ARG A 145 -1.89 -11.53 -15.16
CA ARG A 145 -1.62 -12.88 -14.67
C ARG A 145 -0.94 -12.78 -13.30
N LYS A 146 -1.39 -13.59 -12.34
CA LYS A 146 -0.72 -13.74 -11.05
C LYS A 146 0.69 -14.25 -11.34
N CYS A 147 1.73 -13.55 -10.91
CA CYS A 147 3.03 -14.20 -10.73
C CYS A 147 3.10 -15.00 -9.41
N GLU A 148 2.14 -14.85 -8.49
CA GLU A 148 2.20 -15.54 -7.19
C GLU A 148 0.80 -15.98 -6.74
N THR A 149 0.61 -17.30 -6.66
CA THR A 149 -0.63 -17.96 -6.22
C THR A 149 -0.73 -18.05 -4.69
N HIS A 150 0.23 -17.52 -3.93
CA HIS A 150 0.36 -17.84 -2.50
C HIS A 150 -0.40 -16.93 -1.50
N CYS A 151 -0.80 -15.70 -1.83
CA CYS A 151 -1.24 -14.74 -0.80
C CYS A 151 -2.73 -14.76 -0.40
N VAL A 152 -3.66 -15.31 -1.19
CA VAL A 152 -5.11 -15.12 -0.91
C VAL A 152 -5.70 -16.13 0.08
N ARG A 153 -5.10 -17.33 0.22
CA ARG A 153 -5.64 -18.39 1.10
C ARG A 153 -5.65 -18.04 2.59
N ASN A 154 -4.89 -17.04 3.02
CA ASN A 154 -4.78 -16.67 4.44
C ASN A 154 -5.82 -15.66 4.93
N PHE A 155 -6.58 -15.01 4.03
CA PHE A 155 -7.58 -14.00 4.46
C PHE A 155 -8.92 -14.61 4.91
N THR A 156 -9.31 -15.77 4.38
CA THR A 156 -10.61 -16.40 4.68
C THR A 156 -10.56 -17.37 5.85
N ARG A 157 -9.38 -17.80 6.28
CA ARG A 157 -9.23 -18.55 7.53
C ARG A 157 -9.18 -17.53 8.65
N GLY A 158 -10.33 -17.25 9.25
CA GLY A 158 -10.43 -16.36 10.39
C GLY A 158 -9.31 -16.69 11.38
N SER A 159 -8.51 -15.67 11.73
CA SER A 159 -7.73 -15.74 12.96
C SER A 159 -8.76 -15.92 14.07
N PRO A 160 -8.83 -17.09 14.75
CA PRO A 160 -9.60 -17.14 15.97
C PRO A 160 -8.93 -16.14 16.91
N ALA A 161 -9.70 -15.14 17.34
CA ALA A 161 -9.31 -14.33 18.47
C ALA A 161 -8.89 -15.29 19.58
N SER A 162 -7.65 -15.11 20.06
CA SER A 162 -7.12 -15.75 21.24
C SER A 162 -8.11 -15.48 22.38
N ALA A 163 -8.88 -16.49 22.74
CA ALA A 163 -9.63 -16.51 23.99
C ALA A 163 -8.64 -16.93 25.07
N ALA A 164 -8.07 -15.94 25.76
CA ALA A 164 -7.45 -16.06 27.09
C ALA A 164 -7.38 -14.66 27.70
#